data_AF-A0A2E2J7G1-F1
#
_entry.id   AF-A0A2E2J7G1-F1
#
_cell.length_a   1.000
_cell.length_b   1.000
_cell.length_c   1.000
_cell.angle_alpha   90.00
_cell.angle_beta   90.00
_cell.angle_gamma   90.00
#
_symmetry.space_group_name_H-M   'P 1'
#
loop_
_entity.id
_entity.type
_entity.pdbx_description
1 polymer ?
#
loop_
_entity_poly.entity_id
_entity_poly.type
_entity_poly.pdbx_seq_one_letter_code
_entity_poly.pdbx_strand_id
1 'polypeptide(L)'
;MRDAVPKQALGAKFRDGTVQDVARTVLEICQGGLKRRARLSSSSGLDETQYIEPLHQIVATGRTLADDQLQAYHTRWNHSVEPIYNELKY
;
A
#
# COMPACT_ATOMS: atom_id res chain seq x y z
N MET A 1 -16.39 -6.36 5.97
CA MET A 1 -15.11 -5.73 5.58
C MET A 1 -13.93 -6.36 6.30
N ARG A 2 -13.90 -6.36 7.65
CA ARG A 2 -12.78 -6.95 8.43
C ARG A 2 -12.43 -8.38 8.06
N ASP A 3 -13.40 -9.23 7.74
CA ASP A 3 -13.14 -10.64 7.40
C ASP A 3 -12.81 -10.85 5.92
N ALA A 4 -13.20 -9.91 5.05
CA ALA A 4 -13.00 -10.04 3.60
C ALA A 4 -11.63 -9.49 3.15
N VAL A 5 -11.15 -8.42 3.78
CA VAL A 5 -9.88 -7.76 3.44
C VAL A 5 -8.66 -8.70 3.56
N PRO A 6 -8.52 -9.55 4.58
CA PRO A 6 -7.37 -10.46 4.66
C PRO A 6 -7.24 -11.40 3.46
N LYS A 7 -8.36 -11.78 2.82
CA LYS A 7 -8.37 -12.69 1.68
C LYS A 7 -8.39 -11.98 0.33
N GLN A 8 -9.07 -10.83 0.23
CA GLN A 8 -9.35 -10.16 -1.03
C GLN A 8 -8.61 -8.82 -1.19
N ALA A 9 -7.84 -8.41 -0.17
CA ALA A 9 -7.08 -7.17 -0.14
C ALA A 9 -7.95 -5.95 -0.55
N LEU A 10 -7.42 -5.10 -1.43
CA LEU A 10 -8.09 -3.90 -1.94
C LEU A 10 -9.29 -4.23 -2.83
N GLY A 11 -9.32 -5.43 -3.44
CA GLY A 11 -10.44 -5.90 -4.25
C GLY A 11 -11.67 -6.34 -3.46
N ALA A 12 -11.60 -6.35 -2.12
CA ALA A 12 -12.74 -6.69 -1.28
C ALA A 12 -13.93 -5.75 -1.57
N LYS A 13 -15.11 -6.31 -1.86
CA LYS A 13 -16.32 -5.51 -2.10
C LYS A 13 -16.76 -4.78 -0.83
N PHE A 14 -17.14 -3.53 -0.99
CA PHE A 14 -17.67 -2.69 0.08
C PHE A 14 -18.73 -1.74 -0.47
N ARG A 15 -20.01 -1.98 -0.09
CA ARG A 15 -21.18 -1.25 -0.61
C ARG A 15 -21.19 -1.26 -2.14
N ASP A 16 -21.27 -0.09 -2.77
CA ASP A 16 -21.34 0.09 -4.23
C ASP A 16 -19.96 0.07 -4.92
N GLY A 17 -18.89 -0.19 -4.18
CA GLY A 17 -17.52 -0.22 -4.71
C GLY A 17 -16.65 -1.26 -4.01
N THR A 18 -15.35 -0.98 -3.97
CA THR A 18 -14.31 -1.81 -3.38
C THR A 18 -13.58 -1.08 -2.25
N VAL A 19 -12.80 -1.83 -1.48
CA VAL A 19 -11.90 -1.24 -0.47
C VAL A 19 -10.85 -0.33 -1.13
N GLN A 20 -10.46 -0.59 -2.39
CA GLN A 20 -9.60 0.29 -3.17
C GLN A 20 -10.20 1.69 -3.37
N ASP A 21 -11.51 1.77 -3.65
CA ASP A 21 -12.21 3.05 -3.84
C ASP A 21 -12.24 3.85 -2.54
N VAL A 22 -12.51 3.18 -1.42
CA VAL A 22 -12.44 3.77 -0.09
C VAL A 22 -11.01 4.25 0.21
N ALA A 23 -10.00 3.45 -0.09
CA ALA A 23 -8.60 3.79 0.15
C ALA A 23 -8.17 5.04 -0.64
N ARG A 24 -8.66 5.21 -1.87
CA ARG A 24 -8.40 6.40 -2.69
C ARG A 24 -8.92 7.67 -2.01
N THR A 25 -10.19 7.67 -1.59
CA THR A 25 -10.78 8.81 -0.87
C THR A 25 -10.08 9.10 0.45
N VAL A 26 -9.70 8.06 1.20
CA VAL A 26 -8.97 8.24 2.47
C VAL A 26 -7.60 8.87 2.24
N LEU A 27 -6.86 8.45 1.21
CA LEU A 27 -5.56 9.03 0.89
C LEU A 27 -5.66 10.49 0.47
N GLU A 28 -6.70 10.89 -0.28
CA GLU A 28 -6.96 12.29 -0.60
C GLU A 28 -7.16 13.16 0.66
N ILE A 29 -7.92 12.64 1.64
CA ILE A 29 -8.13 13.31 2.93
C ILE A 29 -6.81 13.42 3.70
N CYS A 30 -6.04 12.34 3.77
CA CYS A 30 -4.73 12.31 4.42
C CYS A 30 -3.77 13.31 3.79
N GLN A 31 -3.66 13.33 2.46
CA GLN A 31 -2.80 14.25 1.73
C GLN A 31 -3.18 15.70 2.01
N GLY A 32 -4.48 16.03 1.99
CA GLY A 32 -4.96 17.37 2.36
C GLY A 32 -4.60 17.73 3.81
N GLY A 33 -4.70 16.78 4.73
CA GLY A 33 -4.31 16.97 6.14
C GLY A 33 -2.82 17.24 6.32
N LEU A 34 -1.95 16.46 5.66
CA LEU A 34 -0.50 16.62 5.72
C LEU A 34 -0.05 17.94 5.09
N LYS A 35 -0.60 18.31 3.92
CA LYS A 35 -0.35 19.62 3.29
C LYS A 35 -0.71 20.79 4.21
N ARG A 36 -1.87 20.73 4.88
CA ARG A 36 -2.28 21.76 5.85
C ARG A 36 -1.36 21.87 7.06
N ARG A 37 -0.73 20.77 7.48
CA ARG A 37 0.24 20.80 8.59
C ARG A 37 1.52 21.54 8.20
N ALA A 38 1.85 21.60 6.91
CA ALA A 38 3.02 22.28 6.37
C ALA A 38 4.34 21.94 7.12
N ARG A 39 4.41 20.70 7.65
CA ARG A 39 5.61 20.21 8.32
C ARG A 39 6.57 19.71 7.27
N LEU A 40 7.69 20.42 7.16
CA LEU A 40 8.78 20.03 6.29
C LEU A 40 9.66 19.03 7.03
N SER A 41 10.02 17.95 6.35
CA SER A 41 11.03 17.03 6.84
C SER A 41 12.36 17.76 6.97
N SER A 42 12.97 17.67 8.14
CA SER A 42 14.26 18.32 8.44
C SER A 42 15.41 17.83 7.56
N SER A 43 15.27 16.66 6.92
CA SER A 43 16.30 16.06 6.07
C SER A 43 16.11 16.30 4.58
N SER A 44 14.87 16.32 4.07
CA SER A 44 14.59 16.46 2.63
C SER A 44 14.02 17.80 2.21
N GLY A 45 13.58 18.65 3.15
CA GLY A 45 12.91 19.92 2.84
C GLY A 45 11.55 19.75 2.13
N LEU A 46 11.11 18.52 1.93
CA LEU A 46 9.80 18.15 1.39
C LEU A 46 8.79 18.01 2.53
N ASP A 47 7.51 18.21 2.23
CA ASP A 47 6.46 17.99 3.21
C ASP A 47 6.27 16.49 3.53
N GLU A 48 5.51 16.19 4.58
CA GLU A 48 5.23 14.82 5.02
C GLU A 48 4.45 13.99 3.98
N THR A 49 3.97 14.57 2.87
CA THR A 49 3.21 13.81 1.85
C THR A 49 4.08 12.78 1.12
N GLN A 50 5.40 12.96 1.11
CA GLN A 50 6.34 11.97 0.55
C GLN A 50 6.19 10.58 1.19
N TYR A 51 5.79 10.51 2.46
CA TYR A 51 5.67 9.25 3.20
C TYR A 51 4.42 8.45 2.80
N ILE A 52 3.40 9.10 2.26
CA ILE A 52 2.19 8.42 1.80
C ILE A 52 2.22 8.10 0.30
N GLU A 53 3.23 8.56 -0.43
CA GLU A 53 3.41 8.26 -1.86
C GLU A 53 3.42 6.75 -2.17
N PRO A 54 4.11 5.88 -1.39
CA PRO A 54 4.04 4.43 -1.62
C PRO A 54 2.60 3.88 -1.48
N LEU A 55 1.78 4.47 -0.60
CA LEU A 55 0.38 4.07 -0.45
C LEU A 55 -0.46 4.49 -1.65
N HIS A 56 -0.16 5.65 -2.26
CA HIS A 56 -0.79 6.06 -3.51
C HIS A 56 -0.47 5.06 -4.64
N GLN A 57 0.77 4.57 -4.72
CA GLN A 57 1.14 3.54 -5.71
C GLN A 57 0.41 2.21 -5.48
N ILE A 58 0.29 1.76 -4.23
CA ILE A 58 -0.48 0.55 -3.88
C ILE A 58 -1.96 0.70 -4.28
N VAL A 59 -2.58 1.84 -3.99
CA VAL A 59 -3.99 2.10 -4.35
C VAL A 59 -4.17 2.29 -5.85
N ALA A 60 -3.20 2.88 -6.57
CA ALA A 60 -3.26 3.06 -8.01
C ALA A 60 -3.15 1.72 -8.76
N THR A 61 -2.23 0.86 -8.33
CA THR A 61 -2.00 -0.46 -8.95
C THR A 61 -3.00 -1.51 -8.47
N GLY A 62 -3.60 -1.32 -7.30
CA GLY A 62 -4.42 -2.33 -6.62
C GLY A 62 -3.61 -3.52 -6.10
N ARG A 63 -2.27 -3.44 -6.15
CA ARG A 63 -1.36 -4.52 -5.76
C ARG A 63 -0.74 -4.22 -4.41
N THR A 64 -0.84 -5.18 -3.52
CA THR A 64 -0.22 -5.12 -2.19
C THR A 64 1.15 -5.78 -2.20
N LEU A 65 1.95 -5.50 -1.16
CA LEU A 65 3.21 -6.23 -0.94
C LEU A 65 3.00 -7.74 -0.84
N ALA A 66 1.83 -8.19 -0.36
CA ALA A 66 1.49 -9.61 -0.32
C ALA A 66 1.30 -10.19 -1.74
N ASP A 67 0.69 -9.43 -2.66
CA ASP A 67 0.52 -9.84 -4.05
C ASP A 67 1.87 -9.95 -4.77
N ASP A 68 2.78 -9.02 -4.50
CA ASP A 68 4.13 -9.05 -5.08
C ASP A 68 4.96 -10.23 -4.55
N GLN A 69 4.82 -10.56 -3.27
CA GLN A 69 5.43 -11.74 -2.66
C GLN A 69 4.81 -13.04 -3.18
N LEU A 70 3.50 -13.07 -3.40
CA LEU A 70 2.82 -14.24 -3.98
C LEU A 70 3.26 -14.46 -5.44
N GLN A 71 3.39 -13.39 -6.22
CA GLN A 71 3.95 -13.49 -7.57
C GLN A 71 5.41 -13.97 -7.51
N ALA A 72 6.21 -13.44 -6.58
CA ALA A 72 7.60 -13.86 -6.38
C ALA A 72 7.71 -15.35 -6.06
N TYR A 73 6.85 -15.84 -5.16
CA TYR A 73 6.72 -17.24 -4.80
C TYR A 73 6.48 -18.12 -6.02
N HIS A 74 5.52 -17.77 -6.88
CA HIS A 74 5.22 -18.55 -8.08
C HIS A 74 6.23 -18.39 -9.22
N THR A 75 7.14 -17.42 -9.15
CA THR A 75 8.10 -17.11 -10.22
C THR A 75 9.54 -17.29 -9.74
N ARG A 76 10.19 -16.20 -9.35
CA ARG A 76 11.62 -16.12 -9.01
C ARG A 76 12.03 -16.94 -7.78
N TRP A 77 11.12 -17.21 -6.85
CA TRP A 77 11.40 -18.05 -5.68
C TRP A 77 11.07 -19.53 -5.90
N ASN A 78 10.48 -19.89 -7.04
CA ASN A 78 10.19 -21.27 -7.43
C ASN A 78 9.50 -22.09 -6.33
N HIS A 79 8.40 -21.56 -5.78
CA HIS A 79 7.64 -22.15 -4.68
C HIS A 79 8.42 -22.33 -3.36
N SER A 80 9.56 -21.66 -3.20
CA SER A 80 10.27 -21.52 -1.93
C SER A 80 9.93 -20.20 -1.25
N VAL A 81 9.89 -20.21 0.08
CA VAL A 81 9.74 -19.01 0.90
C VAL A 81 11.08 -18.50 1.42
N GLU A 82 12.15 -19.28 1.33
CA GLU A 82 13.47 -18.91 1.87
C GLU A 82 14.03 -17.56 1.37
N PRO A 83 13.83 -17.16 0.10
CA PRO A 83 14.37 -15.89 -0.39
C PRO A 83 13.77 -14.65 0.30
N ILE A 84 12.60 -14.77 0.93
CA ILE A 84 11.94 -13.65 1.65
C ILE A 84 12.87 -13.03 2.70
N TYR A 85 13.65 -13.86 3.39
CA TYR A 85 14.56 -13.44 4.46
C TYR A 85 15.76 -12.67 3.94
N ASN A 86 16.09 -12.80 2.66
CA ASN A 86 17.17 -12.06 2.01
C ASN A 86 16.70 -10.73 1.43
N GLU A 87 15.45 -10.67 0.98
CA GLU A 87 14.94 -9.53 0.24
C GLU A 87 14.21 -8.50 1.10
N LEU A 88 13.56 -8.92 2.19
CA LEU A 88 12.88 -8.03 3.14
C LEU A 88 13.70 -7.80 4.41
N LYS A 89 15.03 -7.78 4.28
CA LYS A 89 15.93 -7.44 5.38
C LYS A 89 15.75 -5.97 5.77
N TYR A 90 15.74 -5.70 7.07
CA TYR A 90 15.77 -4.35 7.65
C TYR A 90 17.22 -3.88 7.83
#